data_AF-A0A817LDA4-F1
#
_entry.id   AF-A0A817LDA4-F1
#
_cell.length_a   1.000
_cell.length_b   1.000
_cell.length_c   1.000
_cell.angle_alpha   90.00
_cell.angle_beta   90.00
_cell.angle_gamma   90.00
#
_symmetry.space_group_name_H-M   'P 1'
#
loop_
_entity.id
_entity.type
_entity.pdbx_description
1 polymer ?
#
loop_
_entity_poly.entity_id
_entity_poly.type
_entity_poly.pdbx_seq_one_letter_code
_entity_poly.pdbx_strand_id
1 'polypeptide(L)'
;MVTITHYFIYFVYTLQNIQYSDFDVNVEGENIGKPAALDIKNTTVTYVSILGVEGTRQRLKEFRQQTLKLIDECWPSGAETIKDVVNYIVDRKN
;
A
#
# COMPACT_ATOMS: atom_id res chain seq x y z
N MET A 1 4.48 22.05 -10.49
CA MET A 1 5.00 21.45 -9.24
C MET A 1 3.88 20.86 -8.37
N VAL A 2 2.73 21.55 -8.20
CA VAL A 2 1.57 21.07 -7.41
C VAL A 2 1.02 19.72 -7.88
N THR A 3 0.97 19.47 -9.18
CA THR A 3 0.39 18.24 -9.76
C THR A 3 1.19 16.98 -9.39
N ILE A 4 2.52 17.06 -9.42
CA ILE A 4 3.43 15.93 -9.13
C ILE A 4 3.26 15.47 -7.67
N THR A 5 3.14 16.42 -6.74
CA THR A 5 2.94 16.11 -5.32
C THR A 5 1.60 15.42 -5.06
N HIS A 6 0.52 15.82 -5.76
CA HIS A 6 -0.79 15.18 -5.61
C HIS A 6 -0.80 13.75 -6.14
N TYR A 7 -0.16 13.50 -7.29
CA TYR A 7 0.00 12.14 -7.82
C TYR A 7 0.82 11.26 -6.87
N PHE A 8 1.91 11.78 -6.32
CA PHE A 8 2.74 11.04 -5.37
C PHE A 8 1.95 10.66 -4.10
N ILE A 9 1.22 11.60 -3.50
CA ILE A 9 0.38 11.35 -2.32
C ILE A 9 -0.68 10.27 -2.62
N TYR A 10 -1.32 10.35 -3.78
CA TYR A 10 -2.31 9.35 -4.20
C TYR A 10 -1.71 7.96 -4.35
N PHE A 11 -0.51 7.85 -4.93
CA PHE A 11 0.19 6.57 -5.11
C PHE A 11 0.58 5.94 -3.77
N VAL A 12 1.17 6.72 -2.86
CA VAL A 12 1.54 6.24 -1.52
C VAL A 12 0.31 5.84 -0.71
N TYR A 13 -0.76 6.64 -0.77
CA TYR A 13 -2.03 6.30 -0.13
C TYR A 13 -2.62 5.00 -0.67
N THR A 14 -2.61 4.81 -1.98
CA THR A 14 -3.11 3.59 -2.63
C THR A 14 -2.28 2.36 -2.23
N LEU A 15 -0.94 2.47 -2.24
CA LEU A 15 -0.05 1.44 -1.72
C LEU A 15 -0.39 1.03 -0.29
N GLN A 16 -0.61 2.02 0.57
CA GLN A 16 -0.94 1.78 1.97
C GLN A 16 -2.27 1.03 2.14
N ASN A 17 -3.28 1.36 1.34
CA ASN A 17 -4.58 0.68 1.39
C ASN A 17 -4.54 -0.76 0.87
N ILE A 18 -3.75 -1.02 -0.18
CA ILE A 18 -3.53 -2.39 -0.67
C ILE A 18 -2.83 -3.21 0.41
N GLN A 19 -1.82 -2.64 1.10
CA GLN A 19 -1.14 -3.32 2.21
C GLN A 19 -2.09 -3.65 3.36
N TYR A 20 -2.91 -2.68 3.80
CA TYR A 20 -3.87 -2.93 4.88
C TYR A 20 -4.87 -4.03 4.52
N SER A 21 -5.30 -4.08 3.25
CA SER A 21 -6.18 -5.16 2.79
C SER A 21 -5.53 -6.54 2.92
N ASP A 22 -4.22 -6.69 2.68
CA ASP A 22 -3.50 -7.97 2.91
C ASP A 22 -3.37 -8.30 4.40
N PHE A 23 -3.19 -7.30 5.26
CA PHE A 23 -3.14 -7.51 6.71
C PHE A 23 -4.47 -7.98 7.29
N ASP A 24 -5.61 -7.45 6.83
CA ASP A 24 -6.93 -7.84 7.36
C ASP A 24 -7.24 -9.34 7.23
N VAL A 25 -6.55 -10.07 6.35
CA VAL A 25 -6.75 -11.52 6.14
C VAL A 25 -5.82 -12.35 7.02
N ASN A 26 -4.67 -11.81 7.41
CA ASN A 26 -3.66 -12.52 8.19
C ASN A 26 -3.86 -12.35 9.70
N VAL A 27 -4.91 -11.65 10.14
CA VAL A 27 -5.13 -11.32 11.56
C VAL A 27 -6.24 -12.19 12.14
N GLU A 28 -5.94 -13.48 12.28
CA GLU A 28 -6.38 -14.21 13.46
C GLU A 28 -5.42 -13.86 14.61
N GLY A 29 -5.60 -12.68 15.22
CA GLY A 29 -5.16 -12.46 16.61
C GLY A 29 -3.86 -11.73 16.91
N GLU A 30 -3.00 -11.35 15.95
CA GLU A 30 -1.76 -10.59 16.27
C GLU A 30 -1.83 -9.10 15.90
N ASN A 31 -2.31 -8.32 16.86
CA ASN A 31 -1.79 -7.01 17.32
C ASN A 31 -1.29 -5.99 16.27
N ILE A 32 -2.16 -5.53 15.36
CA ILE A 32 -1.92 -4.34 14.53
C ILE A 32 -2.25 -3.00 15.26
N GLY A 33 -2.58 -3.03 16.55
CA GLY A 33 -2.95 -1.83 17.32
C GLY A 33 -4.25 -1.14 16.86
N LYS A 34 -4.95 -1.69 15.85
CA LYS A 34 -6.32 -1.34 15.45
C LYS A 34 -7.24 -2.54 15.71
N PRO A 35 -8.55 -2.32 15.98
CA PRO A 35 -9.50 -3.41 16.04
C PRO A 35 -9.51 -4.12 14.69
N ALA A 36 -9.00 -5.35 14.65
CA ALA A 36 -9.13 -6.21 13.48
C ALA A 36 -10.63 -6.41 13.18
N ALA A 37 -10.99 -6.51 11.89
CA ALA A 37 -12.36 -6.73 11.41
C ALA A 37 -13.35 -5.54 11.46
N LEU A 38 -12.89 -4.28 11.49
CA LEU A 38 -13.79 -3.13 11.25
C LEU A 38 -14.43 -3.17 9.84
N ASP A 39 -13.68 -3.62 8.83
CA ASP A 39 -14.14 -3.61 7.44
C ASP A 39 -15.18 -4.71 7.15
N ILE A 40 -15.05 -5.88 7.81
CA ILE A 40 -16.08 -6.94 7.79
C ILE A 40 -17.37 -6.43 8.45
N LYS A 41 -17.25 -5.65 9.54
CA LYS A 41 -18.39 -5.07 10.24
C LYS A 41 -19.09 -3.95 9.45
N ASN A 42 -18.35 -3.27 8.57
CA ASN A 42 -18.85 -2.14 7.77
C ASN A 42 -19.19 -2.48 6.32
N THR A 43 -19.14 -3.76 5.90
CA THR A 43 -19.37 -4.17 4.49
C THR A 43 -18.50 -3.38 3.51
N THR A 44 -17.28 -3.02 3.92
CA THR A 44 -16.40 -2.21 3.09
C THR A 44 -15.76 -3.11 2.04
N VAL A 45 -15.90 -2.74 0.76
CA VAL A 45 -15.27 -3.49 -0.33
C VAL A 45 -13.76 -3.20 -0.30
N THR A 46 -12.95 -4.20 0.07
CA THR A 46 -11.49 -4.12 0.16
C THR A 46 -10.81 -4.77 -1.04
N TYR A 47 -9.50 -4.53 -1.24
CA TYR A 47 -8.75 -5.15 -2.34
C TYR A 47 -8.77 -6.67 -2.28
N VAL A 48 -8.66 -7.26 -1.08
CA VAL A 48 -8.74 -8.71 -0.92
C VAL A 48 -10.14 -9.22 -1.26
N SER A 49 -11.21 -8.52 -0.87
CA SER A 49 -12.57 -8.96 -1.18
C SER A 49 -12.83 -9.05 -2.69
N ILE A 50 -12.15 -8.23 -3.49
CA ILE A 50 -12.27 -8.21 -4.96
C ILE A 50 -11.27 -9.17 -5.63
N LEU A 51 -10.00 -9.13 -5.23
CA LEU A 51 -8.89 -9.77 -5.95
C LEU A 51 -8.42 -11.09 -5.31
N GLY A 52 -8.90 -11.41 -4.11
CA GLY A 52 -8.32 -12.43 -3.25
C GLY A 52 -6.94 -12.01 -2.69
N VAL A 53 -6.39 -12.84 -1.80
CA VAL A 53 -5.08 -12.60 -1.16
C VAL A 53 -3.96 -12.53 -2.19
N GLU A 54 -3.88 -13.52 -3.07
CA GLU A 54 -2.81 -13.59 -4.08
C GLU A 54 -2.90 -12.44 -5.07
N GLY A 55 -4.11 -12.11 -5.54
CA GLY A 55 -4.33 -10.96 -6.41
C GLY A 55 -3.98 -9.63 -5.74
N THR A 56 -4.24 -9.49 -4.44
CA THR A 56 -3.86 -8.30 -3.67
C THR A 56 -2.34 -8.17 -3.55
N ARG A 57 -1.64 -9.26 -3.24
CA ARG A 57 -0.17 -9.28 -3.15
C ARG A 57 0.49 -9.01 -4.50
N GLN A 58 -0.06 -9.56 -5.58
CA GLN A 58 0.41 -9.26 -6.93
C GLN A 58 0.19 -7.78 -7.26
N ARG A 59 -1.00 -7.24 -6.93
CA ARG A 59 -1.32 -5.83 -7.15
C ARG A 59 -0.40 -4.90 -6.37
N LEU A 60 -0.06 -5.26 -5.14
CA LEU A 60 0.88 -4.53 -4.28
C LEU A 60 2.28 -4.45 -4.91
N LYS A 61 2.79 -5.55 -5.46
CA LYS A 61 4.08 -5.59 -6.17
C LYS A 61 4.08 -4.70 -7.41
N GLU A 62 3.01 -4.75 -8.21
CA GLU A 62 2.85 -3.90 -9.40
C GLU A 62 2.86 -2.41 -9.01
N PHE A 63 2.08 -2.06 -7.99
CA PHE A 63 1.98 -0.68 -7.54
C PHE A 63 3.28 -0.16 -6.94
N ARG A 64 4.06 -1.02 -6.26
CA ARG A 64 5.42 -0.70 -5.80
C ARG A 64 6.30 -0.29 -6.97
N GLN A 65 6.35 -1.10 -8.02
CA GLN A 65 7.18 -0.83 -9.20
C GLN A 65 6.76 0.46 -9.90
N GLN A 66 5.45 0.69 -10.06
CA GLN A 66 4.93 1.93 -10.65
C GLN A 66 5.30 3.16 -9.83
N THR A 67 5.21 3.06 -8.50
CA THR A 67 5.57 4.16 -7.60
C THR A 67 7.06 4.47 -7.63
N LEU A 68 7.92 3.44 -7.63
CA LEU A 68 9.37 3.62 -7.74
C LEU A 68 9.76 4.26 -9.08
N LYS A 69 9.17 3.81 -10.19
CA LYS A 69 9.38 4.41 -11.51
C LYS A 69 8.97 5.88 -11.54
N LEU A 70 7.82 6.21 -10.94
CA LEU A 70 7.34 7.59 -10.85
C LEU A 70 8.29 8.46 -10.02
N ILE A 71 8.84 7.93 -8.92
CA ILE A 71 9.84 8.63 -8.11
C ILE A 71 11.09 8.93 -8.95
N ASP A 72 11.60 7.94 -9.69
CA ASP A 72 12.78 8.13 -10.56
C ASP A 72 12.53 9.17 -11.66
N GLU A 73 11.33 9.19 -12.25
CA GLU A 73 10.94 10.16 -13.27
C GLU A 73 10.79 11.58 -12.72
N CYS A 74 10.25 11.73 -11.50
CA CYS A 74 9.99 13.03 -10.88
C CYS A 74 11.22 13.60 -10.16
N TRP A 75 12.05 12.72 -9.58
CA TRP A 75 13.25 13.04 -8.81
C TRP A 75 14.39 12.09 -9.17
N PRO A 76 15.10 12.34 -10.29
CA PRO A 76 16.20 11.48 -10.75
C PRO A 76 17.38 11.36 -9.76
N SER A 77 17.46 12.25 -8.77
CA SER A 77 18.43 12.19 -7.68
C SER A 77 17.83 12.75 -6.38
N GLY A 78 18.33 12.29 -5.24
CA GLY A 78 17.95 12.81 -3.91
C GLY A 78 16.63 12.28 -3.34
N ALA A 79 16.02 11.26 -3.95
CA ALA A 79 14.75 10.68 -3.50
C ALA A 79 14.87 9.29 -2.85
N GLU A 80 16.08 8.87 -2.44
CA GLU A 80 16.31 7.54 -1.88
C GLU A 80 15.47 7.27 -0.62
N THR A 81 15.37 8.24 0.30
CA THR A 81 14.49 8.12 1.48
C THR A 81 13.03 7.89 1.12
N ILE A 82 12.56 8.44 0.00
CA ILE A 82 11.18 8.25 -0.46
C ILE A 82 10.99 6.82 -0.98
N LYS A 83 11.98 6.28 -1.71
CA LYS A 83 11.99 4.89 -2.15
C LYS A 83 12.03 3.93 -0.96
N ASP A 84 12.81 4.25 0.07
CA ASP A 84 12.86 3.47 1.31
C ASP A 84 11.49 3.40 1.99
N VAL A 85 10.75 4.51 2.04
CA VAL A 85 9.37 4.53 2.57
C VAL A 85 8.44 3.65 1.74
N VAL A 86 8.51 3.71 0.41
CA VAL A 86 7.70 2.84 -0.47
C VAL A 86 8.01 1.36 -0.23
N ASN A 87 9.29 1.02 -0.14
CA ASN A 87 9.73 -0.35 0.14
C ASN A 87 9.24 -0.80 1.52
N TYR A 88 9.39 0.05 2.54
CA TYR A 88 8.92 -0.23 3.89
C TYR A 88 7.41 -0.49 3.95
N ILE A 89 6.59 0.31 3.25
CA ILE A 89 5.13 0.13 3.23
C ILE A 89 4.74 -1.25 2.73
N VAL A 90 5.43 -1.77 1.72
CA VAL A 90 5.15 -3.06 1.07
C VAL A 90 5.73 -4.23 1.86
N ASP A 91 6.93 -4.08 2.39
CA ASP A 91 7.69 -5.16 3.02
C ASP A 91 7.39 -5.31 4.52
N ARG A 92 6.72 -4.33 5.15
CA ARG A 92 6.36 -4.41 6.58
C ARG A 92 5.36 -5.54 6.82
N LYS A 93 5.49 -6.18 7.98
CA LYS A 93 4.62 -7.28 8.41
C LYS A 93 3.52 -6.82 9.38
N ASN A 94 3.51 -5.52 9.72
CA ASN A 94 2.62 -4.85 10.66
C ASN A 94 2.48 -3.34 10.34
#